data_AF-A0A1C5CZ30-F1
#
_entry.id   AF-A0A1C5CZ30-F1
#
_cell.length_a   1.000
_cell.length_b   1.000
_cell.length_c   1.000
_cell.angle_alpha   90.00
_cell.angle_beta   90.00
_cell.angle_gamma   90.00
#
_symmetry.space_group_name_H-M   'P 1'
#
loop_
_entity.id
_entity.type
_entity.pdbx_description
1 polymer ?
#
loop_
_entity_poly.entity_id
_entity_poly.type
_entity_poly.pdbx_seq_one_letter_code
_entity_poly.pdbx_strand_id
1 'polypeptide(L)'
;MANSDFRPVYHPAGHDNELRVALQDLRTGRWLSMRNLLESTPDWTLWTQRTQVLGAIAAGSDAVQAWLAEEPRSVAAAVMHARVVVERAVRAHREGHPRAQELWQEAWGACRTAAHTSPADPVPWVCLLALSQLDERQQLEEHRLHPPGPMLFPGPWGLLAEADKRDPYNREAYHRMLQFVYARKAGGSLSEAVNFVQWAASSAPDGSALHVLPLYVRVERYRREHGHEKALDLHWVTEDAERDAARALELWFRRTAPISHSLLDLNHLAHALWGALQFADAAPVFQELGPYFTSVPWVYRTRDPKAPGGAEEVFLRARSRCLAVSRDPGRGPHG
;
A
#
# COMPACT_ATOMS: atom_id res chain seq x y z
N MET A 1 -20.96 26.31 12.22
CA MET A 1 -19.74 27.13 12.17
C MET A 1 -18.82 26.49 11.16
N ALA A 2 -18.41 27.26 10.14
CA ALA A 2 -17.65 26.76 8.99
C ALA A 2 -16.32 26.13 9.42
N ASN A 3 -15.98 24.99 8.82
CA ASN A 3 -14.78 24.19 9.09
C ASN A 3 -13.52 24.83 8.46
N SER A 4 -13.28 26.12 8.70
CA SER A 4 -12.42 26.95 7.84
C SER A 4 -10.90 26.77 8.03
N ASP A 5 -10.43 25.99 9.00
CA ASP A 5 -8.99 25.87 9.29
C ASP A 5 -8.42 24.44 9.21
N PHE A 6 -9.20 23.43 8.80
CA PHE A 6 -8.66 22.08 8.66
C PHE A 6 -7.80 21.97 7.38
N ARG A 7 -6.51 21.70 7.55
CA ARG A 7 -5.57 21.37 6.47
C ARG A 7 -5.08 19.93 6.64
N PRO A 8 -5.35 19.02 5.67
CA PRO A 8 -4.88 17.66 5.76
C PRO A 8 -3.36 17.60 5.55
N VAL A 9 -2.74 16.64 6.21
CA VAL A 9 -1.29 16.46 6.27
C VAL A 9 -0.92 15.17 5.56
N TYR A 10 -0.11 15.27 4.52
CA TYR A 10 0.58 14.10 4.00
C TYR A 10 1.83 13.83 4.84
N HIS A 11 1.86 12.70 5.55
CA HIS A 11 3.06 12.25 6.24
C HIS A 11 3.16 10.72 6.17
N PRO A 12 4.25 10.15 5.62
CA PRO A 12 4.35 8.71 5.39
C PRO A 12 4.33 7.86 6.68
N ALA A 13 4.71 8.42 7.82
CA ALA A 13 4.56 7.75 9.12
C ALA A 13 3.13 7.78 9.69
N GLY A 14 2.24 8.64 9.18
CA GLY A 14 0.91 8.83 9.74
C GLY A 14 0.91 9.01 11.25
N HIS A 15 0.19 8.14 11.96
CA HIS A 15 0.06 8.12 13.41
C HIS A 15 1.27 7.52 14.16
N ASP A 16 2.23 6.89 13.47
CA ASP A 16 3.43 6.33 14.09
C ASP A 16 4.44 7.45 14.41
N ASN A 17 4.41 7.90 15.67
CA ASN A 17 5.27 8.98 16.16
C ASN A 17 6.75 8.57 16.21
N GLU A 18 7.07 7.32 16.54
CA GLU A 18 8.44 6.84 16.63
C GLU A 18 9.07 6.76 15.22
N LEU A 19 8.31 6.26 14.25
CA LEU A 19 8.70 6.29 12.84
C LEU A 19 8.87 7.74 12.35
N ARG A 20 8.00 8.67 12.76
CA ARG A 20 8.15 10.09 12.41
C ARG A 20 9.49 10.66 12.87
N VAL A 21 9.89 10.38 14.11
CA VAL A 21 11.20 10.82 14.66
C VAL A 21 12.34 10.20 13.86
N ALA A 22 12.32 8.89 13.63
CA ALA A 22 13.37 8.22 12.85
C ALA A 22 13.48 8.78 11.43
N LEU A 23 12.37 9.12 10.78
CA LEU A 23 12.40 9.72 9.43
C LEU A 23 12.98 11.14 9.40
N GLN A 24 12.81 11.93 10.47
CA GLN A 24 13.43 13.25 10.56
C GLN A 24 14.96 13.14 10.62
N ASP A 25 15.47 12.23 11.45
CA ASP A 25 16.90 11.97 11.55
C ASP A 25 17.48 11.37 10.26
N LEU A 26 16.78 10.39 9.67
CA LEU A 26 17.21 9.73 8.45
C LEU A 26 17.37 10.71 7.28
N ARG A 27 16.50 11.72 7.16
CA ARG A 27 16.62 12.78 6.14
C ARG A 27 17.89 13.62 6.27
N THR A 28 18.50 13.63 7.45
CA THR A 28 19.79 14.29 7.71
C THR A 28 20.98 13.33 7.63
N GLY A 29 20.76 12.09 7.15
CA GLY A 29 21.79 11.06 7.03
C GLY A 29 22.10 10.29 8.32
N ARG A 30 21.36 10.56 9.42
CA ARG A 30 21.57 9.88 10.72
C ARG A 30 20.77 8.57 10.78
N TRP A 31 21.45 7.45 11.00
CA TRP A 31 20.84 6.11 10.99
C TRP A 31 20.51 5.55 12.39
N LEU A 32 21.07 6.10 13.48
CA LEU A 32 20.89 5.58 14.85
C LEU A 32 19.41 5.49 15.29
N SER A 33 18.60 6.52 15.03
CA SER A 33 17.18 6.51 15.40
C SER A 33 16.39 5.47 14.60
N MET A 34 16.77 5.24 13.33
CA MET A 34 16.21 4.15 12.52
C MET A 34 16.61 2.78 13.08
N ARG A 35 17.88 2.58 13.47
CA ARG A 35 18.33 1.35 14.12
C ARG A 35 17.52 1.06 15.37
N ASN A 36 17.45 2.00 16.31
CA ASN A 36 16.79 1.82 17.60
C ASN A 36 15.30 1.50 17.41
N LEU A 37 14.63 2.18 16.47
CA LEU A 37 13.24 1.92 16.11
C LEU A 37 13.02 0.49 15.62
N LEU A 38 13.89 0.01 14.74
CA LEU A 38 13.79 -1.33 14.18
C LEU A 38 14.07 -2.40 15.24
N GLU A 39 15.06 -2.20 16.10
CA GLU A 39 15.35 -3.11 17.22
C GLU A 39 14.20 -3.21 18.24
N SER A 40 13.43 -2.13 18.43
CA SER A 40 12.28 -2.12 19.33
C SER A 40 10.95 -2.51 18.67
N THR A 41 10.96 -2.89 17.39
CA THR A 41 9.72 -3.25 16.67
C THR A 41 9.27 -4.67 17.03
N PRO A 42 8.04 -4.85 17.55
CA PRO A 42 7.66 -6.09 18.24
C PRO A 42 7.16 -7.21 17.33
N ASP A 43 6.69 -6.91 16.11
CA ASP A 43 6.03 -7.88 15.23
C ASP A 43 6.33 -7.64 13.74
N TRP A 44 6.08 -8.66 12.93
CA TRP A 44 6.38 -8.66 11.50
C TRP A 44 5.53 -7.69 10.67
N THR A 45 4.30 -7.42 11.09
CA THR A 45 3.42 -6.47 10.40
C THR A 45 4.00 -5.06 10.52
N LEU A 46 4.32 -4.62 11.75
CA LEU A 46 4.91 -3.31 11.99
C LEU A 46 6.34 -3.23 11.44
N TRP A 47 7.12 -4.31 11.52
CA TRP A 47 8.44 -4.43 10.89
C TRP A 47 8.38 -4.20 9.38
N THR A 48 7.47 -4.90 8.70
CA THR A 48 7.27 -4.76 7.25
C THR A 48 6.89 -3.32 6.90
N GLN A 49 5.94 -2.73 7.63
CA GLN A 49 5.49 -1.36 7.39
C GLN A 49 6.59 -0.31 7.63
N ARG A 50 7.29 -0.38 8.78
CA ARG A 50 8.34 0.58 9.13
C ARG A 50 9.50 0.48 8.14
N THR A 51 9.98 -0.72 7.83
CA THR A 51 11.08 -0.91 6.87
C THR A 51 10.70 -0.48 5.45
N GLN A 52 9.45 -0.63 5.03
CA GLN A 52 8.96 -0.12 3.74
C GLN A 52 9.10 1.41 3.66
N VAL A 53 8.60 2.12 4.67
CA VAL A 53 8.65 3.59 4.71
C VAL A 53 10.07 4.11 4.85
N LEU A 54 10.86 3.52 5.74
CA LEU A 54 12.27 3.87 5.95
C LEU A 54 13.08 3.62 4.67
N GLY A 55 12.87 2.48 4.00
CA GLY A 55 13.58 2.12 2.78
C GLY A 55 13.35 3.12 1.64
N ALA A 56 12.10 3.56 1.47
CA ALA A 56 11.74 4.58 0.49
C ALA A 56 12.49 5.91 0.71
N ILE A 57 12.67 6.33 1.97
CA ILE A 57 13.41 7.57 2.28
C ILE A 57 14.93 7.34 2.20
N ALA A 58 15.43 6.24 2.77
CA ALA A 58 16.85 5.90 2.80
C ALA A 58 17.45 5.71 1.40
N ALA A 59 16.66 5.31 0.41
CA ALA A 59 17.12 5.07 -0.95
C ALA A 59 17.82 6.27 -1.60
N GLY A 60 17.54 7.51 -1.16
CA GLY A 60 18.20 8.74 -1.61
C GLY A 60 19.46 9.13 -0.84
N SER A 61 19.99 8.27 0.03
CA SER A 61 21.15 8.55 0.90
C SER A 61 22.05 7.33 1.06
N ASP A 62 23.21 7.50 1.70
CA ASP A 62 24.13 6.41 2.06
C ASP A 62 24.02 5.99 3.55
N ALA A 63 22.95 6.39 4.24
CA ALA A 63 22.79 6.16 5.68
C ALA A 63 22.80 4.67 6.07
N VAL A 64 22.18 3.81 5.24
CA VAL A 64 22.15 2.35 5.48
C VAL A 64 23.50 1.71 5.21
N GLN A 65 24.25 2.22 4.23
CA GLN A 65 25.61 1.78 3.91
C GLN A 65 26.58 2.13 5.04
N ALA A 66 26.47 3.35 5.58
CA ALA A 66 27.22 3.77 6.76
C ALA A 66 26.88 2.89 7.97
N TRP A 67 25.60 2.60 8.21
CA TRP A 67 25.19 1.68 9.26
C TRP A 67 25.79 0.28 9.08
N LEU A 68 25.74 -0.30 7.88
CA LEU A 68 26.34 -1.61 7.61
C LEU A 68 27.87 -1.62 7.78
N ALA A 69 28.55 -0.52 7.48
CA ALA A 69 29.99 -0.42 7.68
C ALA A 69 30.36 -0.42 9.17
N GLU A 70 29.56 0.25 10.01
CA GLU A 70 29.76 0.30 11.46
C GLU A 70 29.27 -0.97 12.18
N GLU A 71 28.18 -1.58 11.70
CA GLU A 71 27.58 -2.78 12.27
C GLU A 71 27.36 -3.90 11.22
N PRO A 72 28.44 -4.55 10.72
CA PRO A 72 28.34 -5.51 9.60
C PRO A 72 27.50 -6.76 9.87
N ARG A 73 27.25 -7.07 11.15
CA ARG A 73 26.45 -8.23 11.59
C ARG A 73 25.02 -7.86 11.93
N SER A 74 24.61 -6.61 11.72
CA SER A 74 23.25 -6.16 12.01
C SER A 74 22.26 -6.73 11.00
N VAL A 75 21.35 -7.59 11.48
CA VAL A 75 20.28 -8.17 10.66
C VAL A 75 19.36 -7.08 10.12
N ALA A 76 19.00 -6.10 10.97
CA ALA A 76 18.17 -4.97 10.58
C ALA A 76 18.83 -4.13 9.48
N ALA A 77 20.13 -3.90 9.56
CA ALA A 77 20.89 -3.19 8.54
C ALA A 77 20.92 -3.96 7.20
N ALA A 78 21.09 -5.28 7.23
CA ALA A 78 21.08 -6.12 6.03
C ALA A 78 19.69 -6.11 5.33
N VAL A 79 18.61 -6.17 6.11
CA VAL A 79 17.23 -6.07 5.60
C VAL A 79 16.95 -4.68 5.03
N MET A 80 17.37 -3.63 5.73
CA MET A 80 17.26 -2.25 5.23
C MET A 80 18.09 -2.01 3.98
N HIS A 81 19.24 -2.65 3.85
CA HIS A 81 20.03 -2.61 2.63
C HIS A 81 19.25 -3.21 1.47
N ALA A 82 18.69 -4.42 1.64
CA ALA A 82 17.81 -5.04 0.65
C ALA A 82 16.64 -4.11 0.25
N ARG A 83 15.95 -3.49 1.22
CA ARG A 83 14.90 -2.49 0.95
C ARG A 83 15.39 -1.32 0.09
N VAL A 84 16.55 -0.75 0.43
CA VAL A 84 17.13 0.40 -0.27
C VAL A 84 17.49 0.07 -1.71
N VAL A 85 18.19 -1.05 -1.94
CA VAL A 85 18.61 -1.42 -3.30
C VAL A 85 17.43 -1.81 -4.17
N VAL A 86 16.39 -2.45 -3.60
CA VAL A 86 15.13 -2.75 -4.29
C VAL A 86 14.40 -1.46 -4.68
N GLU A 87 14.28 -0.51 -3.78
CA GLU A 87 13.66 0.79 -4.08
C GLU A 87 14.42 1.53 -5.19
N ARG A 88 15.76 1.51 -5.15
CA ARG A 88 16.61 2.09 -6.20
C ARG A 88 16.39 1.38 -7.54
N ALA A 89 16.31 0.06 -7.58
CA ALA A 89 16.03 -0.72 -8.78
C ALA A 89 14.64 -0.39 -9.36
N VAL A 90 13.60 -0.34 -8.51
CA VAL A 90 12.23 0.01 -8.92
C VAL A 90 12.16 1.42 -9.48
N ARG A 91 12.80 2.41 -8.86
CA ARG A 91 12.88 3.78 -9.39
C ARG A 91 13.60 3.85 -10.72
N ALA A 92 14.77 3.21 -10.82
CA ALA A 92 15.56 3.15 -12.04
C ALA A 92 14.79 2.53 -13.20
N HIS A 93 14.08 1.43 -12.97
CA HIS A 93 13.22 0.79 -13.97
C HIS A 93 12.10 1.72 -14.43
N ARG A 94 11.38 2.34 -13.48
CA ARG A 94 10.28 3.27 -13.79
C ARG A 94 10.75 4.49 -14.59
N GLU A 95 11.98 4.93 -14.39
CA GLU A 95 12.60 6.07 -15.07
C GLU A 95 13.30 5.68 -16.39
N GLY A 96 13.31 4.39 -16.76
CA GLY A 96 14.01 3.90 -17.95
C GLY A 96 15.53 4.07 -17.86
N HIS A 97 16.09 4.09 -16.65
CA HIS A 97 17.50 4.37 -16.42
C HIS A 97 18.38 3.23 -16.98
N PRO A 98 19.52 3.51 -17.67
CA PRO A 98 20.36 2.49 -18.31
C PRO A 98 20.85 1.38 -17.37
N ARG A 99 21.07 1.72 -16.09
CA ARG A 99 21.54 0.79 -15.05
C ARG A 99 20.43 -0.01 -14.35
N ALA A 100 19.17 0.07 -14.80
CA ALA A 100 18.05 -0.60 -14.15
C ALA A 100 18.29 -2.12 -14.00
N GLN A 101 18.86 -2.77 -15.02
CA GLN A 101 19.15 -4.21 -14.99
C GLN A 101 20.25 -4.56 -13.97
N GLU A 102 21.31 -3.76 -13.89
CA GLU A 102 22.39 -3.96 -12.90
C GLU A 102 21.85 -3.83 -11.47
N LEU A 103 21.08 -2.78 -11.22
CA LEU A 103 20.45 -2.52 -9.92
C LEU A 103 19.46 -3.62 -9.55
N TRP A 104 18.73 -4.17 -10.53
CA TRP A 104 17.85 -5.32 -10.30
C TRP A 104 18.64 -6.55 -9.84
N GLN A 105 19.78 -6.86 -10.47
CA GLN A 105 20.63 -8.00 -10.08
C GLN A 105 21.24 -7.81 -8.69
N GLU A 106 21.73 -6.61 -8.39
CA GLU A 106 22.24 -6.23 -7.07
C GLU A 106 21.15 -6.41 -5.99
N ALA A 107 19.96 -5.88 -6.27
CA ALA A 107 18.82 -5.96 -5.38
C ALA A 107 18.38 -7.40 -5.13
N TRP A 108 18.36 -8.23 -6.18
CA TRP A 108 18.06 -9.65 -6.08
C TRP A 108 19.04 -10.38 -5.16
N GLY A 109 20.34 -10.17 -5.35
CA GLY A 109 21.39 -10.73 -4.51
C GLY A 109 21.24 -10.30 -3.05
N ALA A 110 21.05 -9.01 -2.80
CA ALA A 110 20.86 -8.48 -1.45
C ALA A 110 19.64 -9.09 -0.74
N CYS A 111 18.53 -9.29 -1.46
CA CYS A 111 17.35 -9.95 -0.90
C CYS A 111 17.62 -11.41 -0.55
N ARG A 112 18.33 -12.16 -1.41
CA ARG A 112 18.70 -13.56 -1.11
C ARG A 112 19.65 -13.65 0.09
N THR A 113 20.62 -12.75 0.20
CA THR A 113 21.50 -12.67 1.38
C THR A 113 20.72 -12.33 2.65
N ALA A 114 19.80 -11.36 2.59
CA ALA A 114 18.95 -11.01 3.73
C ALA A 114 18.03 -12.17 4.16
N ALA A 115 17.43 -12.89 3.20
CA ALA A 115 16.62 -14.08 3.47
C ALA A 115 17.43 -15.20 4.14
N HIS A 116 18.71 -15.33 3.80
CA HIS A 116 19.60 -16.31 4.43
C HIS A 116 20.03 -15.90 5.84
N THR A 117 20.26 -14.60 6.04
CA THR A 117 20.70 -14.02 7.32
C THR A 117 19.56 -13.93 8.34
N SER A 118 18.33 -13.73 7.86
CA SER A 118 17.11 -13.69 8.67
C SER A 118 16.04 -14.61 8.10
N PRO A 119 16.14 -15.93 8.32
CA PRO A 119 15.24 -16.91 7.70
C PRO A 119 13.77 -16.77 8.12
N ALA A 120 13.47 -16.12 9.25
CA ALA A 120 12.11 -15.89 9.73
C ALA A 120 11.50 -14.57 9.23
N ASP A 121 12.29 -13.67 8.64
CA ASP A 121 11.81 -12.34 8.23
C ASP A 121 11.07 -12.40 6.89
N PRO A 122 9.83 -11.90 6.79
CA PRO A 122 9.08 -11.86 5.54
C PRO A 122 9.61 -10.83 4.53
N VAL A 123 10.29 -9.76 4.98
CA VAL A 123 10.66 -8.60 4.15
C VAL A 123 11.55 -8.97 2.95
N PRO A 124 12.58 -9.83 3.06
CA PRO A 124 13.34 -10.26 1.89
C PRO A 124 12.47 -10.86 0.77
N TRP A 125 11.42 -11.61 1.12
CA TRP A 125 10.49 -12.20 0.15
C TRP A 125 9.52 -11.17 -0.42
N VAL A 126 9.04 -10.25 0.41
CA VAL A 126 8.27 -9.07 -0.04
C VAL A 126 9.08 -8.22 -1.03
N CYS A 127 10.37 -8.06 -0.78
CA CYS A 127 11.30 -7.36 -1.67
C CYS A 127 11.52 -8.11 -2.99
N LEU A 128 11.67 -9.44 -2.98
CA LEU A 128 11.72 -10.24 -4.21
C LEU A 128 10.42 -10.15 -5.01
N LEU A 129 9.25 -10.15 -4.35
CA LEU A 129 7.97 -9.89 -5.01
C LEU A 129 7.94 -8.49 -5.63
N ALA A 130 8.49 -7.47 -4.96
CA ALA A 130 8.59 -6.12 -5.52
C ALA A 130 9.51 -6.07 -6.75
N LEU A 131 10.58 -6.87 -6.80
CA LEU A 131 11.45 -6.99 -7.98
C LEU A 131 10.80 -7.77 -9.12
N SER A 132 9.86 -8.68 -8.83
CA SER A 132 9.20 -9.47 -9.86
C SER A 132 8.42 -8.62 -10.87
N GLN A 133 7.91 -7.46 -10.45
CA GLN A 133 7.19 -6.54 -11.33
C GLN A 133 8.09 -5.92 -12.42
N LEU A 134 9.42 -5.98 -12.28
CA LEU A 134 10.38 -5.49 -13.27
C LEU A 134 10.62 -6.52 -14.40
N ASP A 135 10.25 -7.79 -14.17
CA ASP A 135 10.31 -8.85 -15.19
C ASP A 135 9.02 -8.86 -16.04
N GLU A 136 8.78 -7.76 -16.76
CA GLU A 136 7.56 -7.55 -17.56
C GLU A 136 7.36 -8.65 -18.62
N ARG A 137 8.46 -9.21 -19.11
CA ARG A 137 8.47 -10.30 -20.11
C ARG A 137 8.44 -11.69 -19.48
N GLN A 138 8.31 -11.80 -18.16
CA GLN A 138 8.26 -13.07 -17.42
C GLN A 138 9.36 -14.05 -17.85
N GLN A 139 10.60 -13.58 -17.94
CA GLN A 139 11.72 -14.41 -18.37
C GLN A 139 12.09 -15.44 -17.31
N LEU A 140 11.91 -15.11 -16.03
CA LEU A 140 12.26 -16.00 -14.93
C LEU A 140 11.20 -17.09 -14.74
N GLU A 141 11.65 -18.32 -14.49
CA GLU A 141 10.77 -19.46 -14.24
C GLU A 141 9.97 -19.26 -12.96
N GLU A 142 10.59 -18.71 -11.92
CA GLU A 142 9.93 -18.44 -10.64
C GLU A 142 8.78 -17.42 -10.76
N HIS A 143 8.77 -16.59 -11.81
CA HIS A 143 7.69 -15.64 -12.13
C HIS A 143 6.61 -16.23 -13.04
N ARG A 144 6.71 -17.51 -13.41
CA ARG A 144 5.79 -18.24 -14.28
C ARG A 144 5.21 -19.48 -13.63
N LEU A 145 5.35 -19.61 -12.31
CA LEU A 145 4.84 -20.77 -11.59
C LEU A 145 3.32 -20.89 -11.74
N HIS A 146 2.85 -22.13 -11.78
CA HIS A 146 1.43 -22.42 -11.84
C HIS A 146 0.72 -21.90 -10.58
N PRO A 147 -0.45 -21.24 -10.73
CA PRO A 147 -1.17 -20.69 -9.60
C PRO A 147 -1.81 -21.77 -8.72
N PRO A 148 -2.13 -21.45 -7.45
CA PRO A 148 -2.76 -22.38 -6.51
C PRO A 148 -4.25 -22.63 -6.77
N GLY A 149 -4.87 -21.93 -7.72
CA GLY A 149 -6.30 -22.01 -7.97
C GLY A 149 -6.68 -21.63 -9.40
N PRO A 150 -7.90 -22.01 -9.84
CA PRO A 150 -8.38 -21.70 -11.19
C PRO A 150 -8.52 -20.19 -11.40
N MET A 151 -8.42 -19.75 -12.66
CA MET A 151 -8.60 -18.35 -13.09
C MET A 151 -7.59 -17.33 -12.52
N LEU A 152 -6.63 -17.80 -11.73
CA LEU A 152 -5.47 -17.03 -11.30
C LEU A 152 -4.39 -17.04 -12.39
N PHE A 153 -3.53 -16.03 -12.37
CA PHE A 153 -2.45 -15.84 -13.33
C PHE A 153 -1.21 -16.66 -12.92
N PRO A 154 -0.38 -17.15 -13.85
CA PRO A 154 0.95 -17.65 -13.51
C PRO A 154 1.83 -16.48 -13.05
N GLY A 155 2.60 -16.70 -12.00
CA GLY A 155 3.26 -15.62 -11.29
C GLY A 155 4.26 -16.09 -10.23
N PRO A 156 4.77 -15.17 -9.41
CA PRO A 156 5.74 -15.45 -8.35
C PRO A 156 5.12 -16.12 -7.11
N TRP A 157 4.31 -17.16 -7.31
CA TRP A 157 3.58 -17.84 -6.23
C TRP A 157 4.49 -18.47 -5.18
N GLY A 158 5.68 -18.93 -5.55
CA GLY A 158 6.68 -19.41 -4.60
C GLY A 158 7.20 -18.30 -3.68
N LEU A 159 7.36 -17.08 -4.19
CA LEU A 159 7.77 -15.93 -3.38
C LEU A 159 6.65 -15.50 -2.43
N LEU A 160 5.39 -15.51 -2.89
CA LEU A 160 4.24 -15.26 -2.02
C LEU A 160 4.13 -16.31 -0.92
N ALA A 161 4.28 -17.60 -1.26
CA ALA A 161 4.23 -18.69 -0.29
C ALA A 161 5.32 -18.56 0.80
N GLU A 162 6.52 -18.13 0.44
CA GLU A 162 7.58 -17.87 1.43
C GLU A 162 7.26 -16.66 2.32
N ALA A 163 6.65 -15.60 1.79
CA ALA A 163 6.17 -14.48 2.60
C ALA A 163 5.06 -14.93 3.57
N ASP A 164 4.04 -15.64 3.06
CA ASP A 164 2.91 -16.15 3.86
C ASP A 164 3.33 -17.15 4.93
N LYS A 165 4.35 -17.96 4.67
CA LYS A 165 4.91 -18.88 5.66
C LYS A 165 5.44 -18.16 6.91
N ARG A 166 5.87 -16.91 6.78
CA ARG A 166 6.52 -16.12 7.84
C ARG A 166 5.59 -15.10 8.47
N ASP A 167 4.79 -14.46 7.64
CA ASP A 167 3.77 -13.49 8.05
C ASP A 167 2.51 -13.72 7.19
N PRO A 168 1.62 -14.64 7.61
CA PRO A 168 0.45 -15.01 6.84
C PRO A 168 -0.42 -13.82 6.49
N TYR A 169 -0.85 -13.72 5.23
CA TYR A 169 -1.68 -12.63 4.74
C TYR A 169 -1.00 -11.24 4.81
N ASN A 170 0.33 -11.20 4.71
CA ASN A 170 1.12 -9.96 4.74
C ASN A 170 0.61 -8.96 3.69
N ARG A 171 0.13 -7.81 4.18
CA ARG A 171 -0.46 -6.75 3.35
C ARG A 171 0.43 -6.35 2.17
N GLU A 172 1.73 -6.10 2.41
CA GLU A 172 2.62 -5.63 1.36
C GLU A 172 2.85 -6.72 0.30
N ALA A 173 3.05 -7.98 0.70
CA ALA A 173 3.27 -9.11 -0.22
C ALA A 173 2.16 -9.21 -1.27
N TYR A 174 0.90 -9.16 -0.83
CA TYR A 174 -0.24 -9.24 -1.74
C TYR A 174 -0.38 -7.99 -2.62
N HIS A 175 -0.02 -6.80 -2.13
CA HIS A 175 0.08 -5.62 -2.98
C HIS A 175 1.19 -5.73 -4.02
N ARG A 176 2.33 -6.38 -3.72
CA ARG A 176 3.38 -6.64 -4.71
C ARG A 176 2.93 -7.64 -5.77
N MET A 177 2.18 -8.68 -5.38
CA MET A 177 1.51 -9.56 -6.33
C MET A 177 0.54 -8.79 -7.24
N LEU A 178 -0.26 -7.88 -6.68
CA LEU A 178 -1.16 -7.05 -7.46
C LEU A 178 -0.41 -6.16 -8.46
N GLN A 179 0.71 -5.57 -8.04
CA GLN A 179 1.60 -4.78 -8.92
C GLN A 179 2.21 -5.63 -10.04
N PHE A 180 2.64 -6.86 -9.74
CA PHE A 180 3.12 -7.82 -10.75
C PHE A 180 2.04 -8.09 -11.82
N VAL A 181 0.78 -8.33 -11.42
CA VAL A 181 -0.32 -8.55 -12.37
C VAL A 181 -0.56 -7.34 -13.27
N TYR A 182 -0.41 -6.13 -12.73
CA TYR A 182 -0.54 -4.93 -13.54
C TYR A 182 0.60 -4.77 -14.55
N ALA A 183 1.84 -5.07 -14.13
CA ALA A 183 3.02 -4.93 -14.98
C ALA A 183 3.07 -5.98 -16.10
N ARG A 184 2.71 -7.24 -15.81
CA ARG A 184 2.82 -8.37 -16.75
C ARG A 184 1.92 -8.24 -18.00
N LYS A 185 0.87 -7.43 -17.92
CA LYS A 185 -0.08 -7.15 -19.01
C LYS A 185 -0.37 -5.65 -19.07
N ALA A 186 0.68 -4.85 -19.30
CA ALA A 186 0.54 -3.43 -19.55
C ALA A 186 -0.49 -3.18 -20.67
N GLY A 187 -1.57 -2.45 -20.37
CA GLY A 187 -2.65 -2.17 -21.31
C GLY A 187 -3.72 -3.27 -21.46
N GLY A 188 -3.59 -4.40 -20.76
CA GLY A 188 -4.59 -5.49 -20.77
C GLY A 188 -5.77 -5.26 -19.83
N SER A 189 -6.80 -6.12 -19.96
CA SER A 189 -7.95 -6.19 -19.04
C SER A 189 -7.51 -6.44 -17.59
N LEU A 190 -8.25 -5.89 -16.64
CA LEU A 190 -8.04 -6.09 -15.20
C LEU A 190 -8.64 -7.40 -14.66
N SER A 191 -9.20 -8.27 -15.50
CA SER A 191 -9.86 -9.52 -15.07
C SER A 191 -8.96 -10.41 -14.18
N GLU A 192 -7.67 -10.57 -14.51
CA GLU A 192 -6.74 -11.36 -13.68
C GLU A 192 -6.52 -10.72 -12.31
N ALA A 193 -6.43 -9.39 -12.25
CA ALA A 193 -6.28 -8.67 -10.99
C ALA A 193 -7.56 -8.77 -10.14
N VAL A 194 -8.74 -8.69 -10.77
CA VAL A 194 -10.03 -8.91 -10.10
C VAL A 194 -10.10 -10.33 -9.51
N ASN A 195 -9.79 -11.35 -10.29
CA ASN A 195 -9.78 -12.74 -9.80
C ASN A 195 -8.82 -12.91 -8.62
N PHE A 196 -7.63 -12.32 -8.70
CA PHE A 196 -6.64 -12.37 -7.63
C PHE A 196 -7.12 -11.74 -6.33
N VAL A 197 -7.62 -10.50 -6.37
CA VAL A 197 -8.04 -9.82 -5.14
C VAL A 197 -9.28 -10.45 -4.52
N GLN A 198 -10.18 -11.00 -5.34
CA GLN A 198 -11.34 -11.74 -4.84
C GLN A 198 -10.93 -13.07 -4.20
N TRP A 199 -9.98 -13.80 -4.79
CA TRP A 199 -9.40 -15.00 -4.18
C TRP A 199 -8.66 -14.70 -2.87
N ALA A 200 -7.87 -13.62 -2.84
CA ALA A 200 -7.13 -13.22 -1.65
C ALA A 200 -8.08 -12.79 -0.53
N ALA A 201 -9.06 -11.93 -0.81
CA ALA A 201 -10.03 -11.45 0.17
C ALA A 201 -10.98 -12.56 0.66
N SER A 202 -11.34 -13.53 -0.19
CA SER A 202 -12.21 -14.65 0.22
C SER A 202 -11.50 -15.65 1.14
N SER A 203 -10.19 -15.79 1.01
CA SER A 203 -9.37 -16.71 1.81
C SER A 203 -8.81 -16.07 3.09
N ALA A 204 -8.94 -14.76 3.24
CA ALA A 204 -8.38 -13.99 4.35
C ALA A 204 -9.27 -14.07 5.61
N PRO A 205 -8.69 -14.21 6.82
CA PRO A 205 -9.44 -14.19 8.05
C PRO A 205 -10.02 -12.80 8.37
N ASP A 206 -10.97 -12.75 9.30
CA ASP A 206 -11.42 -11.50 9.91
C ASP A 206 -10.23 -10.74 10.51
N GLY A 207 -10.19 -9.44 10.28
CA GLY A 207 -9.12 -8.53 10.66
C GLY A 207 -7.98 -8.41 9.63
N SER A 208 -7.97 -9.19 8.55
CA SER A 208 -6.92 -9.09 7.55
C SER A 208 -7.08 -7.84 6.65
N ALA A 209 -5.99 -7.10 6.42
CA ALA A 209 -5.97 -5.98 5.47
C ALA A 209 -6.20 -6.40 4.01
N LEU A 210 -6.18 -7.71 3.70
CA LEU A 210 -6.46 -8.20 2.34
C LEU A 210 -7.91 -7.94 1.90
N HIS A 211 -8.85 -7.75 2.84
CA HIS A 211 -10.22 -7.34 2.51
C HIS A 211 -10.29 -5.97 1.82
N VAL A 212 -9.22 -5.17 1.87
CA VAL A 212 -9.13 -3.85 1.20
C VAL A 212 -8.69 -3.96 -0.26
N LEU A 213 -8.03 -5.06 -0.66
CA LEU A 213 -7.46 -5.21 -2.01
C LEU A 213 -8.46 -4.96 -3.17
N PRO A 214 -9.72 -5.40 -3.11
CA PRO A 214 -10.70 -5.10 -4.15
C PRO A 214 -10.88 -3.59 -4.41
N LEU A 215 -10.75 -2.75 -3.37
CA LEU A 215 -10.87 -1.30 -3.49
C LEU A 215 -9.76 -0.70 -4.36
N TYR A 216 -8.54 -1.26 -4.29
CA TYR A 216 -7.41 -0.83 -5.13
C TYR A 216 -7.65 -1.15 -6.60
N VAL A 217 -8.17 -2.35 -6.92
CA VAL A 217 -8.49 -2.73 -8.31
C VAL A 217 -9.59 -1.83 -8.88
N ARG A 218 -10.56 -1.42 -8.06
CA ARG A 218 -11.62 -0.49 -8.48
C ARG A 218 -11.08 0.91 -8.81
N VAL A 219 -10.15 1.40 -7.99
CA VAL A 219 -9.43 2.66 -8.24
C VAL A 219 -8.58 2.56 -9.51
N GLU A 220 -7.87 1.45 -9.71
CA GLU A 220 -7.08 1.21 -10.91
C GLU A 220 -7.95 1.13 -12.18
N ARG A 221 -9.11 0.47 -12.11
CA ARG A 221 -10.08 0.41 -13.22
C ARG A 221 -10.50 1.82 -13.63
N TYR A 222 -10.95 2.60 -12.66
CA TYR A 222 -11.35 3.99 -12.88
C TYR A 222 -10.22 4.81 -13.52
N ARG A 223 -8.97 4.64 -13.05
CA ARG A 223 -7.80 5.31 -13.60
C ARG A 223 -7.52 4.94 -15.07
N ARG A 224 -7.60 3.66 -15.43
CA ARG A 224 -7.30 3.18 -16.81
C ARG A 224 -8.36 3.62 -17.82
N GLU A 225 -9.61 3.72 -17.39
CA GLU A 225 -10.73 4.17 -18.22
C GLU A 225 -10.75 5.70 -18.39
N HIS A 226 -9.69 6.41 -17.95
CA HIS A 226 -9.45 7.85 -18.11
C HIS A 226 -10.61 8.74 -17.64
N GLY A 227 -11.48 8.25 -16.76
CA GLY A 227 -12.69 8.97 -16.34
C GLY A 227 -13.53 9.45 -17.53
N HIS A 228 -13.54 8.72 -18.66
CA HIS A 228 -14.24 9.16 -19.86
C HIS A 228 -15.73 9.44 -19.57
N GLU A 229 -16.14 10.59 -20.09
CA GLU A 229 -17.32 11.38 -19.74
C GLU A 229 -18.65 10.62 -19.82
N LYS A 230 -19.40 10.67 -18.69
CA LYS A 230 -20.86 10.88 -18.51
C LYS A 230 -21.50 10.03 -17.41
N ALA A 231 -20.76 9.10 -16.80
CA ALA A 231 -21.27 8.27 -15.71
C ALA A 231 -20.31 8.20 -14.50
N LEU A 232 -19.60 9.31 -14.20
CA LEU A 232 -18.54 9.39 -13.16
C LEU A 232 -18.99 8.89 -11.78
N ASP A 233 -20.27 9.06 -11.44
CA ASP A 233 -20.81 8.60 -10.16
C ASP A 233 -21.26 7.13 -10.20
N LEU A 234 -21.69 6.59 -11.36
CA LEU A 234 -22.22 5.21 -11.45
C LEU A 234 -21.14 4.15 -11.19
N HIS A 235 -19.87 4.40 -11.52
CA HIS A 235 -18.77 3.46 -11.24
C HIS A 235 -18.62 3.11 -9.76
N TRP A 236 -19.01 4.05 -8.89
CA TRP A 236 -18.84 3.93 -7.45
C TRP A 236 -20.10 3.49 -6.72
N VAL A 237 -21.25 3.50 -7.40
CA VAL A 237 -22.57 3.11 -6.87
C VAL A 237 -23.06 1.83 -7.55
N THR A 238 -22.13 0.95 -7.94
CA THR A 238 -22.50 -0.41 -8.37
C THR A 238 -22.70 -1.30 -7.15
N GLU A 239 -23.57 -2.31 -7.24
CA GLU A 239 -23.78 -3.26 -6.15
C GLU A 239 -22.46 -3.91 -5.68
N ASP A 240 -21.56 -4.23 -6.62
CA ASP A 240 -20.22 -4.74 -6.30
C ASP A 240 -19.34 -3.72 -5.54
N ALA A 241 -19.49 -2.42 -5.81
CA ALA A 241 -18.72 -1.36 -5.15
C ALA A 241 -19.15 -1.20 -3.69
N GLU A 242 -20.46 -1.18 -3.46
CA GLU A 242 -21.04 -1.18 -2.13
C GLU A 242 -20.64 -2.43 -1.34
N ARG A 243 -20.70 -3.61 -1.97
CA ARG A 243 -20.32 -4.88 -1.35
C ARG A 243 -18.85 -4.92 -0.96
N ASP A 244 -17.94 -4.52 -1.85
CA ASP A 244 -16.51 -4.49 -1.56
C ASP A 244 -16.19 -3.50 -0.43
N ALA A 245 -16.80 -2.31 -0.43
CA ALA A 245 -16.60 -1.29 0.60
C ALA A 245 -17.13 -1.73 1.97
N ALA A 246 -18.35 -2.29 2.00
CA ALA A 246 -18.93 -2.84 3.21
C ALA A 246 -18.10 -4.02 3.76
N ARG A 247 -17.61 -4.91 2.89
CA ARG A 247 -16.74 -6.02 3.32
C ARG A 247 -15.46 -5.53 3.98
N ALA A 248 -14.77 -4.56 3.38
CA ALA A 248 -13.56 -3.97 3.95
C ALA A 248 -13.84 -3.25 5.28
N LEU A 249 -15.01 -2.63 5.43
CA LEU A 249 -15.43 -2.02 6.69
C LEU A 249 -15.69 -3.08 7.78
N GLU A 250 -16.52 -4.10 7.48
CA GLU A 250 -16.97 -5.09 8.47
C GLU A 250 -15.92 -6.13 8.84
N LEU A 251 -15.11 -6.56 7.88
CA LEU A 251 -14.16 -7.66 8.07
C LEU A 251 -12.73 -7.17 8.35
N TRP A 252 -12.39 -5.92 8.06
CA TRP A 252 -11.08 -5.36 8.41
C TRP A 252 -11.24 -4.22 9.42
N PHE A 253 -11.72 -3.04 9.01
CA PHE A 253 -11.70 -1.83 9.84
C PHE A 253 -12.35 -2.00 11.23
N ARG A 254 -13.52 -2.66 11.30
CA ARG A 254 -14.24 -2.90 12.58
C ARG A 254 -13.67 -4.05 13.41
N ARG A 255 -12.73 -4.84 12.87
CA ARG A 255 -12.17 -6.04 13.51
C ARG A 255 -10.74 -5.84 14.02
N THR A 256 -10.12 -4.72 13.68
CA THR A 256 -8.74 -4.41 14.05
C THR A 256 -8.60 -3.10 14.81
N ALA A 257 -7.49 -2.97 15.54
CA ALA A 257 -7.17 -1.75 16.28
C ALA A 257 -6.59 -0.68 15.32
N PRO A 258 -6.85 0.62 15.56
CA PRO A 258 -6.34 1.71 14.72
C PRO A 258 -4.84 1.66 14.43
N ILE A 259 -4.03 1.18 15.37
CA ILE A 259 -2.57 1.08 15.21
C ILE A 259 -2.14 0.15 14.05
N SER A 260 -2.99 -0.79 13.65
CA SER A 260 -2.74 -1.72 12.55
C SER A 260 -3.23 -1.23 11.20
N HIS A 261 -3.93 -0.08 11.15
CA HIS A 261 -4.47 0.45 9.92
C HIS A 261 -3.45 1.31 9.17
N SER A 262 -3.11 0.91 7.95
CA SER A 262 -2.28 1.74 7.10
C SER A 262 -3.07 2.96 6.60
N LEU A 263 -2.42 4.13 6.53
CA LEU A 263 -3.05 5.33 5.98
C LEU A 263 -3.53 5.12 4.53
N LEU A 264 -2.80 4.32 3.75
CA LEU A 264 -3.18 4.03 2.37
C LEU A 264 -4.53 3.30 2.33
N ASP A 265 -4.72 2.28 3.18
CA ASP A 265 -5.95 1.51 3.23
C ASP A 265 -7.11 2.32 3.78
N LEU A 266 -6.88 3.13 4.82
CA LEU A 266 -7.90 4.04 5.35
C LEU A 266 -8.37 5.03 4.28
N ASN A 267 -7.46 5.57 3.47
CA ASN A 267 -7.81 6.47 2.36
C ASN A 267 -8.59 5.74 1.26
N HIS A 268 -8.24 4.49 0.93
CA HIS A 268 -8.99 3.69 -0.05
C HIS A 268 -10.39 3.31 0.46
N LEU A 269 -10.51 2.93 1.73
CA LEU A 269 -11.79 2.62 2.36
C LEU A 269 -12.69 3.86 2.44
N ALA A 270 -12.17 4.98 2.94
CA ALA A 270 -12.93 6.24 3.03
C ALA A 270 -13.40 6.71 1.64
N HIS A 271 -12.54 6.58 0.63
CA HIS A 271 -12.86 6.91 -0.75
C HIS A 271 -13.93 5.99 -1.35
N ALA A 272 -13.88 4.69 -1.06
CA ALA A 272 -14.86 3.72 -1.53
C ALA A 272 -16.23 3.96 -0.88
N LEU A 273 -16.29 4.07 0.45
CA LEU A 273 -17.53 4.33 1.19
C LEU A 273 -18.18 5.66 0.79
N TRP A 274 -17.38 6.73 0.65
CA TRP A 274 -17.88 8.01 0.16
C TRP A 274 -18.38 7.92 -1.29
N GLY A 275 -17.66 7.18 -2.13
CA GLY A 275 -18.06 6.89 -3.51
C GLY A 275 -19.39 6.15 -3.62
N ALA A 276 -19.60 5.17 -2.75
CA ALA A 276 -20.80 4.36 -2.61
C ALA A 276 -21.94 5.08 -1.85
N LEU A 277 -21.77 6.38 -1.54
CA LEU A 277 -22.74 7.20 -0.80
C LEU A 277 -23.02 6.71 0.63
N GLN A 278 -22.19 5.82 1.18
CA GLN A 278 -22.27 5.28 2.54
C GLN A 278 -21.63 6.25 3.55
N PHE A 279 -22.17 7.47 3.65
CA PHE A 279 -21.54 8.57 4.39
C PHE A 279 -21.45 8.33 5.91
N ALA A 280 -22.47 7.69 6.49
CA ALA A 280 -22.48 7.37 7.91
C ALA A 280 -21.37 6.36 8.26
N ASP A 281 -21.19 5.33 7.42
CA ASP A 281 -20.14 4.34 7.57
C ASP A 281 -18.74 4.88 7.26
N ALA A 282 -18.63 5.86 6.36
CA ALA A 282 -17.37 6.55 6.09
C ALA A 282 -16.92 7.46 7.24
N ALA A 283 -17.84 7.95 8.07
CA ALA A 283 -17.53 8.96 9.09
C ALA A 283 -16.51 8.47 10.14
N PRO A 284 -16.63 7.25 10.72
CA PRO A 284 -15.61 6.69 11.61
C PRO A 284 -14.23 6.55 10.95
N VAL A 285 -14.18 6.17 9.67
CA VAL A 285 -12.90 6.05 8.92
C VAL A 285 -12.24 7.43 8.78
N PHE A 286 -13.01 8.48 8.48
CA PHE A 286 -12.50 9.84 8.46
C PHE A 286 -12.09 10.36 9.85
N GLN A 287 -12.79 9.96 10.92
CA GLN A 287 -12.40 10.30 12.29
C GLN A 287 -11.02 9.70 12.61
N GLU A 288 -10.81 8.42 12.28
CA GLU A 288 -9.53 7.75 12.51
C GLU A 288 -8.39 8.33 11.69
N LEU A 289 -8.62 8.62 10.40
CA LEU A 289 -7.65 9.33 9.55
C LEU A 289 -7.15 10.63 10.21
N GLY A 290 -7.97 11.27 11.04
CA GLY A 290 -7.61 12.47 11.76
C GLY A 290 -7.15 13.57 10.79
N PRO A 291 -5.92 14.10 10.94
CA PRO A 291 -5.38 15.09 10.01
C PRO A 291 -4.78 14.48 8.74
N TYR A 292 -4.61 13.16 8.65
CA TYR A 292 -3.79 12.56 7.60
C TYR A 292 -4.57 12.25 6.32
N PHE A 293 -3.89 12.38 5.19
CA PHE A 293 -4.40 11.94 3.88
C PHE A 293 -3.27 11.40 3.01
N THR A 294 -3.63 10.67 1.96
CA THR A 294 -2.72 10.25 0.88
C THR A 294 -3.23 10.80 -0.46
N SER A 295 -2.37 11.09 -1.44
CA SER A 295 -2.81 11.64 -2.73
C SER A 295 -3.73 10.67 -3.50
N VAL A 296 -3.29 9.42 -3.65
CA VAL A 296 -4.13 8.32 -4.14
C VAL A 296 -4.99 7.81 -2.98
N PRO A 297 -6.29 7.54 -3.18
CA PRO A 297 -7.01 7.50 -4.47
C PRO A 297 -7.61 8.82 -4.97
N TRP A 298 -7.63 9.86 -4.13
CA TRP A 298 -8.37 11.11 -4.37
C TRP A 298 -7.97 11.84 -5.65
N VAL A 299 -6.68 11.80 -6.02
CA VAL A 299 -6.17 12.42 -7.25
C VAL A 299 -6.90 11.95 -8.50
N TYR A 300 -7.38 10.70 -8.53
CA TYR A 300 -8.07 10.19 -9.72
C TYR A 300 -9.49 10.76 -9.85
N ARG A 301 -10.11 11.25 -8.78
CA ARG A 301 -11.42 11.91 -8.85
C ARG A 301 -11.35 13.39 -9.21
N THR A 302 -10.17 13.90 -9.55
CA THR A 302 -9.98 15.27 -10.00
C THR A 302 -10.22 15.35 -11.51
N ARG A 303 -10.72 16.51 -11.98
CA ARG A 303 -10.88 16.77 -13.43
C ARG A 303 -9.54 16.91 -14.13
N ASP A 304 -8.55 17.46 -13.42
CA ASP A 304 -7.17 17.54 -13.85
C ASP A 304 -6.26 16.92 -12.76
N PRO A 305 -5.84 15.67 -12.94
CA PRO A 305 -4.92 14.98 -12.02
C PRO A 305 -3.56 15.66 -11.84
N LYS A 306 -3.18 16.59 -12.72
CA LYS A 306 -1.93 17.35 -12.63
C LYS A 306 -2.12 18.70 -11.90
N ALA A 307 -3.36 19.11 -11.65
CA ALA A 307 -3.64 20.35 -10.94
C ALA A 307 -3.18 20.26 -9.47
N PRO A 308 -2.37 21.21 -8.99
CA PRO A 308 -1.98 21.26 -7.59
C PRO A 308 -3.21 21.33 -6.67
N GLY A 309 -3.24 20.54 -5.61
CA GLY A 309 -4.29 20.59 -4.59
C GLY A 309 -5.62 19.90 -4.95
N GLY A 310 -5.82 19.43 -6.19
CA GLY A 310 -7.10 18.80 -6.57
C GLY A 310 -7.47 17.59 -5.71
N ALA A 311 -6.50 16.73 -5.39
CA ALA A 311 -6.72 15.57 -4.52
C ALA A 311 -7.16 15.98 -3.11
N GLU A 312 -6.56 17.06 -2.59
CA GLU A 312 -6.87 17.62 -1.28
C GLU A 312 -8.29 18.19 -1.23
N GLU A 313 -8.71 18.93 -2.27
CA GLU A 313 -10.07 19.46 -2.37
C GLU A 313 -11.13 18.34 -2.37
N VAL A 314 -10.91 17.27 -3.14
CA VAL A 314 -11.84 16.13 -3.17
C VAL A 314 -11.89 15.44 -1.80
N PHE A 315 -10.73 15.23 -1.16
CA PHE A 315 -10.66 14.67 0.20
C PHE A 315 -11.43 15.53 1.20
N LEU A 316 -11.22 16.86 1.19
CA LEU A 316 -11.88 17.81 2.09
C LEU A 316 -13.39 17.81 1.90
N ARG A 317 -13.87 17.76 0.65
CA ARG A 317 -15.29 17.63 0.32
C ARG A 317 -15.87 16.34 0.87
N ALA A 318 -15.19 15.21 0.66
CA ALA A 318 -15.64 13.91 1.14
C ALA A 318 -15.71 13.87 2.67
N ARG A 319 -14.63 14.30 3.34
CA ARG A 319 -14.53 14.40 4.79
C ARG A 319 -15.66 15.25 5.38
N SER A 320 -15.87 16.45 4.84
CA SER A 320 -16.89 17.38 5.35
C SER A 320 -18.29 16.81 5.24
N ARG A 321 -18.60 16.12 4.13
CA ARG A 321 -19.91 15.47 3.91
C ARG A 321 -20.14 14.33 4.89
N CYS A 322 -19.17 13.42 5.04
CA CYS A 322 -19.32 12.27 5.94
C CYS A 322 -19.42 12.69 7.41
N LEU A 323 -18.59 13.65 7.86
CA LEU A 323 -18.62 14.12 9.23
C LEU A 323 -19.87 14.95 9.57
N ALA A 324 -20.50 15.60 8.59
CA ALA A 324 -21.78 16.30 8.79
C ALA A 324 -22.93 15.32 9.08
N VAL A 325 -23.00 14.19 8.36
CA VAL A 325 -24.04 13.16 8.56
C VAL A 325 -23.96 12.55 9.97
N SER A 326 -22.74 12.34 10.49
CA SER A 326 -22.55 11.83 11.85
C SER A 326 -22.97 12.82 12.95
N ARG A 327 -23.05 14.13 12.65
CA ARG A 327 -23.43 15.16 13.63
C ARG A 327 -24.94 15.41 13.68
N ASP A 328 -25.66 15.01 12.65
CA ASP A 328 -27.12 15.20 12.53
C ASP A 328 -27.82 13.90 12.13
N PRO A 329 -27.82 12.86 13.00
CA PRO A 329 -28.47 11.58 12.70
C PRO A 329 -30.01 11.66 12.64
N GLY A 330 -30.61 12.86 12.73
CA GLY A 330 -32.02 13.05 13.12
C GLY A 330 -32.80 14.13 12.37
N ARG A 331 -32.72 14.20 11.04
CA ARG A 331 -33.79 14.76 10.21
C ARG A 331 -34.21 13.78 9.12
N GLY A 332 -34.96 12.76 9.51
CA GLY A 332 -35.85 12.07 8.59
C GLY A 332 -36.92 13.05 8.08
N PRO A 333 -37.54 12.80 6.92
CA PRO A 333 -38.60 13.65 6.42
C PRO A 333 -39.81 13.52 7.36
N HIS A 334 -40.06 14.56 8.14
CA HIS A 334 -41.37 14.78 8.73
C HIS A 334 -42.21 15.56 7.70
N GLY A 335 -43.32 14.96 7.27
CA GLY A 335 -44.39 15.60 6.49
C GLY A 335 -44.48 15.12 5.07
#